data_AF-A0AAF0X2V1-F1
#
_entry.id   AF-A0AAF0X2V1-F1
#
_cell.length_a   1.000
_cell.length_b   1.000
_cell.length_c   1.000
_cell.angle_alpha   90.00
_cell.angle_beta   90.00
_cell.angle_gamma   90.00
#
_symmetry.space_group_name_H-M   'P 1'
#
loop_
_entity.id
_entity.type
_entity.pdbx_description
1 polymer ?
#
loop_
_entity_poly.entity_id
_entity_poly.type
_entity_poly.pdbx_seq_one_letter_code
_entity_poly.pdbx_strand_id
1 'polypeptide(L)'
;MMPNNKPPQKALHLALVAGGLPNMYKNLLQTYAQKRKLTLPAYSHEVVGGLYKSKVTVDGKSFETQEYFSTLKNAEQGAAKVAFESMSLQLTPEARFLSNSCLFSDEVLYKNLLQEHAQRTGLLPAYDIVKSGPPHMSIFVSTVEVGGKSYQGQEAKSKKMAEANAAKVAYICLTKCAEEAARHMLWRSKQSQETRKTSNVSTIISKTIRSI
;
A
#
# COMPACT_ATOMS: atom_id res chain seq x y z
N MET A 1 2.56 22.05 36.25
CA MET A 1 2.78 21.17 35.09
C MET A 1 1.59 20.23 34.99
N MET A 2 0.78 20.34 33.95
CA MET A 2 -0.40 19.47 33.77
C MET A 2 0.03 18.15 33.11
N PRO A 3 -0.43 16.98 33.57
CA PRO A 3 -0.14 15.71 32.92
C PRO A 3 -0.81 15.67 31.55
N ASN A 4 0.02 15.51 30.52
CA ASN A 4 -0.36 15.46 29.12
C ASN A 4 -0.94 14.07 28.83
N ASN A 5 -2.24 13.88 29.09
CA ASN A 5 -2.92 12.61 28.90
C ASN A 5 -3.19 12.39 27.39
N LYS A 6 -2.14 11.98 26.66
CA LYS A 6 -2.22 11.56 25.25
C LYS A 6 -3.15 10.33 25.21
N PRO A 7 -4.26 10.35 24.44
CA PRO A 7 -5.14 9.19 24.37
C PRO A 7 -4.34 7.96 23.87
N PRO A 8 -4.64 6.77 24.40
CA PRO A 8 -3.88 5.55 24.08
C PRO A 8 -3.91 5.30 22.56
N GLN A 9 -2.75 5.01 21.98
CA GLN A 9 -2.56 4.91 20.52
C GLN A 9 -3.47 3.86 19.83
N LYS A 10 -4.02 2.90 20.58
CA LYS A 10 -5.06 1.98 20.10
C LYS A 10 -6.34 2.69 19.60
N ALA A 11 -6.68 3.86 20.16
CA ALA A 11 -7.86 4.62 19.74
C ALA A 11 -7.65 5.31 18.37
N LEU A 12 -6.42 5.71 18.04
CA LEU A 12 -6.06 6.27 16.73
C LEU A 12 -5.98 5.19 15.66
N HIS A 13 -5.54 3.97 16.03
CA HIS A 13 -5.55 2.81 15.13
C HIS A 13 -6.97 2.43 14.69
N LEU A 14 -7.95 2.51 15.60
CA LEU A 14 -9.35 2.27 15.26
C LEU A 14 -9.97 3.43 14.45
N ALA A 15 -9.55 4.68 14.70
CA ALA A 15 -10.03 5.85 13.94
C ALA A 15 -9.51 5.89 12.49
N LEU A 16 -8.33 5.33 12.20
CA LEU A 16 -7.83 5.24 10.82
C LEU A 16 -8.57 4.16 10.00
N VAL A 17 -9.19 3.19 10.69
CA VAL A 17 -10.01 2.13 10.08
C VAL A 17 -11.51 2.52 10.06
N ALA A 18 -11.96 3.37 10.99
CA ALA A 18 -13.36 3.80 11.11
C ALA A 18 -13.67 5.20 10.52
N GLY A 19 -12.66 6.01 10.19
CA GLY A 19 -12.81 7.32 9.55
C GLY A 19 -12.83 7.20 8.03
N GLY A 20 -13.80 6.46 7.49
CA GLY A 20 -13.97 6.33 6.05
C GLY A 20 -14.04 7.70 5.40
N LEU A 21 -13.13 7.99 4.46
CA LEU A 21 -13.20 9.14 3.59
C LEU A 21 -14.46 8.98 2.72
N PRO A 22 -15.60 9.61 3.10
CA PRO A 22 -16.89 9.28 2.54
C PRO A 22 -17.01 10.09 1.26
N ASN A 23 -16.56 9.49 0.14
CA ASN A 23 -16.83 9.82 -1.27
C ASN A 23 -15.66 9.47 -2.22
N MET A 24 -14.55 8.90 -1.74
CA MET A 24 -13.35 8.76 -2.58
C MET A 24 -13.47 7.69 -3.67
N TYR A 25 -13.96 6.48 -3.36
CA TYR A 25 -13.82 5.37 -4.31
C TYR A 25 -14.68 5.52 -5.56
N LYS A 26 -15.89 6.11 -5.47
CA LYS A 26 -16.68 6.43 -6.66
C LYS A 26 -15.97 7.43 -7.59
N ASN A 27 -15.44 8.51 -7.01
CA ASN A 27 -14.71 9.55 -7.77
C ASN A 27 -13.39 9.03 -8.34
N LEU A 28 -12.68 8.19 -7.58
CA LEU A 28 -11.44 7.56 -8.00
C LEU A 28 -11.69 6.61 -9.17
N LEU A 29 -12.70 5.75 -9.07
CA LEU A 29 -13.06 4.81 -10.13
C LEU A 29 -13.54 5.55 -11.39
N GLN A 30 -14.30 6.63 -11.24
CA GLN A 30 -14.70 7.49 -12.35
C GLN A 30 -13.49 8.14 -13.02
N THR A 31 -12.59 8.74 -12.24
CA THR A 31 -11.35 9.36 -12.76
C THR A 31 -10.47 8.33 -13.45
N TYR A 32 -10.34 7.14 -12.86
CA TYR A 32 -9.60 6.01 -13.43
C TYR A 32 -10.17 5.61 -14.79
N ALA A 33 -11.48 5.42 -14.89
CA ALA A 33 -12.15 5.08 -16.14
C ALA A 33 -11.93 6.17 -17.22
N GLN A 34 -12.10 7.45 -16.86
CA GLN A 34 -11.87 8.57 -17.77
C GLN A 34 -10.43 8.63 -18.30
N LYS A 35 -9.44 8.57 -17.40
CA LYS A 35 -8.01 8.65 -17.78
C LYS A 35 -7.58 7.49 -18.67
N ARG A 36 -8.21 6.33 -18.52
CA ARG A 36 -7.95 5.13 -19.31
C ARG A 36 -8.90 4.95 -20.50
N LYS A 37 -9.80 5.91 -20.75
CA LYS A 37 -10.81 5.89 -21.82
C LYS A 37 -11.70 4.64 -21.78
N LEU A 38 -12.04 4.18 -20.58
CA LEU A 38 -12.95 3.07 -20.36
C LEU A 38 -14.40 3.56 -20.32
N THR A 39 -15.35 2.63 -20.35
CA THR A 39 -16.75 2.95 -20.08
C THR A 39 -16.92 3.52 -18.67
N LEU A 40 -17.77 4.53 -18.53
CA LEU A 40 -18.02 5.16 -17.23
C LEU A 40 -18.68 4.16 -16.28
N PRO A 41 -18.36 4.22 -14.97
CA PRO A 41 -18.93 3.30 -14.00
C PRO A 41 -20.45 3.42 -13.89
N ALA A 42 -21.15 2.30 -14.09
CA ALA A 42 -22.59 2.19 -13.91
C ALA A 42 -22.90 1.42 -12.63
N TYR A 43 -23.70 2.01 -11.73
CA TYR A 43 -24.05 1.40 -10.43
C TYR A 43 -25.48 0.85 -10.46
N SER A 44 -25.67 -0.30 -9.83
CA SER A 44 -26.97 -0.86 -9.47
C SER A 44 -26.95 -1.33 -8.02
N HIS A 45 -28.13 -1.53 -7.43
CA HIS A 45 -28.24 -2.00 -6.05
C HIS A 45 -29.48 -2.86 -5.83
N GLU A 46 -29.38 -3.72 -4.82
CA GLU A 46 -30.44 -4.58 -4.34
C GLU A 46 -30.70 -4.24 -2.87
N VAL A 47 -31.98 -4.22 -2.47
CA VAL A 47 -32.38 -3.97 -1.08
C VAL A 47 -33.04 -5.22 -0.54
N VAL A 48 -32.46 -5.80 0.52
CA VAL A 48 -32.98 -7.00 1.18
C VAL A 48 -33.10 -6.70 2.66
N GLY A 49 -34.33 -6.72 3.19
CA GLY A 49 -34.58 -6.48 4.62
C GLY A 49 -34.12 -5.11 5.12
N GLY A 50 -34.16 -4.07 4.27
CA GLY A 50 -33.67 -2.73 4.61
C GLY A 50 -32.15 -2.57 4.55
N LEU A 51 -31.42 -3.61 4.13
CA LEU A 51 -29.99 -3.55 3.89
C LEU A 51 -29.69 -3.47 2.38
N TYR A 52 -28.60 -2.80 2.05
CA TYR A 52 -28.19 -2.49 0.68
C TYR A 52 -27.01 -3.36 0.25
N LYS A 53 -27.10 -3.95 -0.94
CA LYS A 53 -25.98 -4.53 -1.68
C LYS A 53 -25.81 -3.76 -2.97
N SER A 54 -24.59 -3.43 -3.37
CA SER A 54 -24.36 -2.64 -4.59
C SER A 54 -23.40 -3.33 -5.53
N LYS A 55 -23.64 -3.12 -6.82
CA LYS A 55 -22.85 -3.59 -7.95
C LYS A 55 -22.43 -2.41 -8.80
N VAL A 56 -21.20 -2.44 -9.31
CA VAL A 56 -20.67 -1.47 -10.26
C VAL A 56 -20.12 -2.18 -11.48
N THR A 57 -20.43 -1.67 -12.67
CA THR A 57 -19.92 -2.17 -13.94
C THR A 57 -18.99 -1.14 -14.58
N VAL A 58 -17.76 -1.55 -14.88
CA VAL A 58 -16.73 -0.74 -15.56
C VAL A 58 -16.03 -1.63 -16.57
N ASP A 59 -15.86 -1.17 -17.81
CA ASP A 59 -15.14 -1.91 -18.86
C ASP A 59 -15.72 -3.33 -19.11
N GLY A 60 -17.06 -3.45 -19.06
CA GLY A 60 -17.77 -4.72 -19.20
C GLY A 60 -17.62 -5.70 -18.02
N LYS A 61 -16.88 -5.33 -16.97
CA LYS A 61 -16.70 -6.14 -15.76
C LYS A 61 -17.59 -5.61 -14.64
N SER A 62 -18.30 -6.51 -13.96
CA SER A 62 -19.15 -6.17 -12.82
C SER A 62 -18.55 -6.63 -11.51
N PHE A 63 -18.60 -5.76 -10.51
CA PHE A 63 -18.08 -5.99 -9.16
C PHE A 63 -19.15 -5.68 -8.14
N GLU A 64 -19.31 -6.55 -7.14
CA GLU A 64 -20.37 -6.45 -6.15
C GLU A 64 -19.79 -6.50 -4.73
N THR A 65 -20.44 -5.84 -3.78
CA THR A 65 -20.07 -5.97 -2.38
C THR A 65 -20.36 -7.37 -1.85
N GLN A 66 -19.41 -7.95 -1.10
CA GLN A 66 -19.66 -9.25 -0.44
C GLN A 66 -20.62 -9.11 0.75
N GLU A 67 -20.58 -7.98 1.42
CA GLU A 67 -21.39 -7.66 2.59
C GLU A 67 -22.57 -6.75 2.24
N TYR A 68 -23.56 -6.75 3.12
CA TYR A 68 -24.69 -5.84 3.11
C TYR A 68 -24.38 -4.61 3.97
N PHE A 69 -24.85 -3.43 3.55
CA PHE A 69 -24.63 -2.16 4.26
C PHE A 69 -25.96 -1.55 4.69
N SER A 70 -25.94 -0.78 5.78
CA SER A 70 -27.11 -0.05 6.27
C SER A 70 -27.51 1.15 5.41
N THR A 71 -26.63 1.60 4.51
CA THR A 71 -26.92 2.73 3.61
C THR A 71 -26.45 2.44 2.20
N LEU A 72 -27.22 2.91 1.20
CA LEU A 72 -26.86 2.81 -0.21
C LEU A 72 -25.49 3.44 -0.49
N LYS A 73 -25.21 4.60 0.11
CA LYS A 73 -23.95 5.32 -0.06
C LYS A 73 -22.74 4.43 0.30
N ASN A 74 -22.79 3.71 1.41
CA ASN A 74 -21.70 2.83 1.82
C ASN A 74 -21.58 1.61 0.90
N ALA A 75 -22.71 1.03 0.47
CA ALA A 75 -22.72 -0.08 -0.47
C ALA A 75 -22.05 0.31 -1.80
N GLU A 76 -22.40 1.45 -2.38
CA GLU A 76 -21.81 1.92 -3.63
C GLU A 76 -20.30 2.20 -3.49
N GLN A 77 -19.86 2.77 -2.38
CA GLN A 77 -18.42 2.97 -2.12
C GLN A 77 -17.70 1.63 -2.00
N GLY A 78 -18.31 0.64 -1.33
CA GLY A 78 -17.79 -0.72 -1.24
C GLY A 78 -17.62 -1.35 -2.62
N ALA A 79 -18.65 -1.27 -3.47
CA ALA A 79 -18.60 -1.78 -4.84
C ALA A 79 -17.50 -1.10 -5.65
N ALA A 80 -17.40 0.23 -5.55
CA ALA A 80 -16.38 1.01 -6.23
C ALA A 80 -14.96 0.63 -5.79
N LYS A 81 -14.76 0.38 -4.49
CA LYS A 81 -13.49 -0.07 -3.92
C LYS A 81 -13.08 -1.43 -4.49
N VAL A 82 -13.98 -2.41 -4.46
CA VAL A 82 -13.73 -3.76 -4.99
C VAL A 82 -13.35 -3.70 -6.47
N ALA A 83 -14.09 -2.91 -7.26
CA ALA A 83 -13.79 -2.71 -8.67
C ALA A 83 -12.40 -2.08 -8.88
N PHE A 84 -12.11 -0.99 -8.18
CA PHE A 84 -10.83 -0.30 -8.32
C PHE A 84 -9.65 -1.20 -7.92
N GLU A 85 -9.73 -1.89 -6.78
CA GLU A 85 -8.68 -2.79 -6.30
C GLU A 85 -8.45 -3.94 -7.29
N SER A 86 -9.52 -4.59 -7.76
CA SER A 86 -9.41 -5.70 -8.72
C SER A 86 -8.80 -5.25 -10.05
N MET A 87 -9.24 -4.12 -10.60
CA MET A 87 -8.69 -3.58 -11.85
C MET A 87 -7.24 -3.11 -11.67
N SER A 88 -6.91 -2.53 -10.53
CA SER A 88 -5.57 -2.06 -10.20
C SER A 88 -4.58 -3.22 -9.96
N LEU A 89 -5.05 -4.39 -9.52
CA LEU A 89 -4.23 -5.60 -9.40
C LEU A 89 -3.88 -6.25 -10.75
N GLN A 90 -4.64 -5.96 -11.80
CA GLN A 90 -4.34 -6.42 -13.17
C GLN A 90 -3.19 -5.61 -13.81
N LEU A 91 -2.74 -4.52 -13.18
CA LEU A 91 -1.64 -3.69 -13.67
C LEU A 91 -0.30 -4.22 -13.15
N THR A 92 0.74 -4.06 -13.97
CA THR A 92 2.13 -4.20 -13.51
C THR A 92 2.42 -3.20 -12.38
N PRO A 93 3.32 -3.49 -11.42
CA PRO A 93 3.65 -2.57 -10.33
C PRO A 93 3.97 -1.14 -10.78
N GLU A 94 4.67 -0.98 -11.90
CA GLU A 94 5.05 0.31 -12.49
C GLU A 94 3.81 1.07 -12.98
N ALA A 95 2.96 0.42 -13.80
CA ALA A 95 1.71 1.00 -14.28
C ALA A 95 0.73 1.31 -13.14
N ARG A 96 0.67 0.46 -12.10
CA ARG A 96 -0.12 0.70 -10.89
C ARG A 96 0.37 1.95 -10.16
N PHE A 97 1.69 2.09 -9.99
CA PHE A 97 2.28 3.28 -9.37
C PHE A 97 2.00 4.55 -10.17
N LEU A 98 2.19 4.53 -11.50
CA LEU A 98 1.90 5.67 -12.37
C LEU A 98 0.40 6.03 -12.35
N SER A 99 -0.47 5.03 -12.39
CA SER A 99 -1.92 5.22 -12.28
C SER A 99 -2.29 5.85 -10.94
N ASN A 100 -1.77 5.32 -9.83
CA ASN A 100 -2.05 5.88 -8.50
C ASN A 100 -1.47 7.29 -8.35
N SER A 101 -0.26 7.56 -8.84
CA SER A 101 0.33 8.91 -8.88
C SER A 101 -0.55 9.92 -9.63
N CYS A 102 -1.23 9.46 -10.69
CA CYS A 102 -2.19 10.29 -11.40
C CYS A 102 -3.52 10.50 -10.65
N LEU A 103 -3.89 9.63 -9.71
CA LEU A 103 -5.23 9.63 -9.10
C LEU A 103 -5.24 10.19 -7.67
N PHE A 104 -4.09 10.17 -7.01
CA PHE A 104 -3.92 10.58 -5.62
C PHE A 104 -2.88 11.68 -5.53
N SER A 105 -3.06 12.61 -4.58
CA SER A 105 -1.96 13.48 -4.18
C SER A 105 -0.86 12.65 -3.50
N ASP A 106 0.38 13.15 -3.53
CA ASP A 106 1.53 12.54 -2.81
C ASP A 106 1.17 12.23 -1.35
N GLU A 107 0.37 13.11 -0.73
CA GLU A 107 -0.13 12.99 0.64
C GLU A 107 -0.94 11.71 0.90
N VAL A 108 -1.80 11.31 -0.05
CA VAL A 108 -2.66 10.13 0.06
C VAL A 108 -1.95 8.90 -0.50
N LEU A 109 -1.15 9.08 -1.56
CA LEU A 109 -0.47 7.99 -2.26
C LEU A 109 0.47 7.20 -1.35
N TYR A 110 1.44 7.87 -0.72
CA TYR A 110 2.50 7.16 0.01
C TYR A 110 2.01 6.56 1.33
N LYS A 111 1.00 7.17 1.97
CA LYS A 111 0.36 6.60 3.15
C LYS A 111 -0.39 5.31 2.79
N ASN A 112 -1.13 5.30 1.68
CA ASN A 112 -1.82 4.10 1.21
C ASN A 112 -0.84 3.00 0.79
N LEU A 113 0.22 3.34 0.05
CA LEU A 113 1.25 2.39 -0.36
C LEU A 113 1.96 1.75 0.84
N LEU A 114 2.30 2.57 1.85
CA LEU A 114 2.92 2.06 3.07
C LEU A 114 1.95 1.18 3.88
N GLN A 115 0.67 1.56 3.96
CA GLN A 115 -0.35 0.76 4.62
C GLN A 115 -0.58 -0.59 3.92
N GLU A 116 -0.61 -0.62 2.59
CA GLU A 116 -0.74 -1.86 1.81
C GLU A 116 0.47 -2.77 2.06
N HIS A 117 1.68 -2.21 2.11
CA HIS A 117 2.90 -2.95 2.45
C HIS A 117 2.86 -3.50 3.88
N ALA A 118 2.42 -2.68 4.84
CA ALA A 118 2.27 -3.06 6.24
C ALA A 118 1.26 -4.19 6.44
N GLN A 119 0.12 -4.15 5.73
CA GLN A 119 -0.88 -5.22 5.78
C GLN A 119 -0.33 -6.55 5.26
N ARG A 120 0.49 -6.52 4.20
CA ARG A 120 1.12 -7.73 3.66
C ARG A 120 2.22 -8.31 4.55
N THR A 121 2.93 -7.46 5.30
CA THR A 121 4.05 -7.87 6.15
C THR A 121 3.66 -8.05 7.62
N GLY A 122 2.46 -7.62 8.03
CA GLY A 122 2.02 -7.61 9.42
C GLY A 122 2.67 -6.52 10.28
N LEU A 123 3.38 -5.56 9.67
CA LEU A 123 4.17 -4.55 10.35
C LEU A 123 3.46 -3.19 10.33
N LEU A 124 2.68 -2.91 11.38
CA LEU A 124 1.89 -1.68 11.47
C LEU A 124 2.77 -0.42 11.57
N PRO A 125 2.55 0.62 10.75
CA PRO A 125 3.31 1.86 10.84
C PRO A 125 2.91 2.69 12.05
N ALA A 126 3.89 3.16 12.83
CA ALA A 126 3.69 4.12 13.91
C ALA A 126 4.30 5.46 13.53
N TYR A 127 3.53 6.55 13.64
CA TYR A 127 4.00 7.89 13.29
C TYR A 127 4.21 8.73 14.55
N ASP A 128 5.36 9.39 14.60
CA ASP A 128 5.65 10.45 15.55
C ASP A 128 5.89 11.76 14.80
N ILE A 129 5.48 12.87 15.41
CA ILE A 129 5.59 14.21 14.83
C ILE A 129 6.23 15.13 15.84
N VAL A 130 7.29 15.80 15.40
CA VAL A 130 7.94 16.89 16.13
C VAL A 130 7.52 18.20 15.48
N LYS A 131 7.03 19.14 16.30
CA LYS A 131 6.74 20.51 15.88
C LYS A 131 7.83 21.44 16.42
N SER A 132 8.35 22.29 15.55
CA SER A 132 9.34 23.33 15.88
C SER A 132 8.96 24.68 15.24
N GLY A 133 9.72 25.72 15.57
CA GLY A 133 9.56 27.06 15.01
C GLY A 133 8.46 27.91 15.67
N PRO A 134 8.36 29.20 15.28
CA PRO A 134 7.37 30.12 15.81
C PRO A 134 5.92 29.70 15.49
N PRO A 135 4.92 30.15 16.26
CA PRO A 135 3.51 29.84 15.99
C PRO A 135 3.03 30.20 14.57
N HIS A 136 3.56 31.29 14.00
CA HIS A 136 3.22 31.78 12.65
C HIS A 136 4.08 31.16 11.53
N MET A 137 5.15 30.44 11.88
CA MET A 137 6.05 29.73 10.95
C MET A 137 6.41 28.36 11.54
N SER A 138 5.38 27.57 11.82
CA SER A 138 5.56 26.24 12.39
C SER A 138 6.15 25.29 11.35
N ILE A 139 7.15 24.53 11.77
CA ILE A 139 7.78 23.47 11.00
C ILE A 139 7.42 22.14 11.65
N PHE A 140 7.06 21.16 10.82
CA PHE A 140 6.68 19.83 11.25
C PHE A 140 7.60 18.81 10.59
N VAL A 141 8.11 17.88 11.41
CA VAL A 141 8.90 16.74 10.96
C VAL A 141 8.22 15.49 11.49
N SER A 142 8.04 14.49 10.64
CA SER A 142 7.48 13.21 11.06
C SER A 142 8.49 12.09 10.85
N THR A 143 8.46 11.14 11.78
CA THR A 143 9.18 9.87 11.69
C THR A 143 8.18 8.75 11.73
N VAL A 144 8.32 7.77 10.83
CA VAL A 144 7.49 6.57 10.83
C VAL A 144 8.34 5.35 11.17
N GLU A 145 7.87 4.54 12.11
CA GLU A 145 8.48 3.26 12.46
C GLU A 145 7.70 2.11 11.82
N VAL A 146 8.40 1.23 11.10
CA VAL A 146 7.85 0.02 10.48
C VAL A 146 8.85 -1.12 10.68
N GLY A 147 8.44 -2.18 11.38
CA GLY A 147 9.30 -3.36 11.59
C GLY A 147 10.57 -3.07 12.38
N GLY A 148 10.50 -2.19 13.38
CA GLY A 148 11.65 -1.79 14.20
C GLY A 148 12.66 -0.89 13.48
N LYS A 149 12.34 -0.39 12.29
CA LYS A 149 13.13 0.60 11.56
C LYS A 149 12.37 1.91 11.50
N SER A 150 13.07 3.01 11.78
CA SER A 150 12.49 4.35 11.78
C SER A 150 12.96 5.15 10.57
N TYR A 151 12.03 5.85 9.93
CA TYR A 151 12.24 6.62 8.71
C TYR A 151 11.73 8.04 8.90
N GLN A 152 12.65 9.00 8.90
CA GLN A 152 12.33 10.41 9.06
C GLN A 152 12.03 11.06 7.70
N GLY A 153 10.92 11.78 7.62
CA GLY A 153 10.52 12.56 6.46
C GLY A 153 11.14 13.96 6.43
N GLN A 154 11.10 14.58 5.24
CA GLN A 154 11.45 15.99 5.07
C GLN A 154 10.50 16.91 5.86
N GLU A 155 11.04 18.05 6.29
CA GLU A 155 10.29 19.08 6.99
C GLU A 155 9.12 19.61 6.14
N ALA A 156 8.01 19.92 6.79
CA ALA A 156 6.82 20.43 6.13
C ALA A 156 6.12 21.53 6.94
N LYS A 157 5.30 22.32 6.24
CA LYS A 157 4.49 23.39 6.83
C LYS A 157 3.20 22.88 7.49
N SER A 158 2.91 21.58 7.37
CA SER A 158 1.74 20.95 7.97
C SER A 158 2.06 19.55 8.48
N LYS A 159 1.36 19.12 9.54
CA LYS A 159 1.47 17.75 10.08
C LYS A 159 1.19 16.69 9.01
N LYS A 160 0.16 16.92 8.19
CA LYS A 160 -0.32 15.97 7.18
C LYS A 160 0.73 15.73 6.08
N MET A 161 1.40 16.79 5.64
CA MET A 161 2.51 16.68 4.68
C MET A 161 3.77 16.07 5.32
N ALA A 162 4.05 16.37 6.59
CA ALA A 162 5.18 15.76 7.30
C ALA A 162 5.02 14.23 7.39
N GLU A 163 3.82 13.74 7.74
CA GLU A 163 3.51 12.30 7.76
C GLU A 163 3.65 11.68 6.36
N ALA A 164 3.18 12.35 5.32
CA ALA A 164 3.31 11.87 3.94
C ALA A 164 4.77 11.76 3.49
N ASN A 165 5.60 12.75 3.85
CA ASN A 165 7.04 12.71 3.58
C ASN A 165 7.71 11.53 4.29
N ALA A 166 7.36 11.27 5.56
CA ALA A 166 7.87 10.12 6.30
C ALA A 166 7.44 8.80 5.64
N ALA A 167 6.16 8.69 5.26
CA ALA A 167 5.63 7.52 4.57
C ALA A 167 6.32 7.26 3.23
N LYS A 168 6.63 8.33 2.47
CA LYS A 168 7.36 8.27 1.20
C LYS A 168 8.76 7.70 1.39
N VAL A 169 9.51 8.23 2.34
CA VAL A 169 10.87 7.73 2.66
C VAL A 169 10.81 6.26 3.07
N ALA A 170 9.90 5.90 3.99
CA ALA A 170 9.74 4.53 4.44
C ALA A 170 9.41 3.57 3.29
N TYR A 171 8.41 3.90 2.46
CA TYR A 171 7.99 3.05 1.35
C TYR A 171 9.13 2.82 0.35
N ILE A 172 9.84 3.89 -0.06
CA ILE A 172 10.96 3.79 -1.00
C ILE A 172 12.10 2.94 -0.42
N CYS A 173 12.42 3.11 0.87
CA CYS A 173 13.45 2.31 1.51
C CYS A 173 13.04 0.83 1.61
N LEU A 174 11.80 0.55 1.99
CA LEU A 174 11.29 -0.82 2.11
C LEU A 174 11.27 -1.55 0.77
N THR A 175 10.86 -0.88 -0.32
CA THR A 175 10.84 -1.49 -1.66
C THR A 175 12.25 -1.70 -2.21
N LYS A 176 13.15 -0.72 -2.08
CA LYS A 176 14.55 -0.88 -2.51
C LYS A 176 15.28 -1.98 -1.74
N CYS A 177 15.14 -2.03 -0.42
CA CYS A 177 15.74 -3.11 0.38
C CYS A 177 15.19 -4.49 0.00
N ALA A 178 13.90 -4.58 -0.38
CA ALA A 178 13.33 -5.84 -0.86
C ALA A 178 13.94 -6.29 -2.20
N GLU A 179 14.13 -5.36 -3.14
CA GLU A 179 14.79 -5.64 -4.43
C GLU A 179 16.25 -6.09 -4.26
N GLU A 180 17.00 -5.42 -3.37
CA GLU A 180 18.39 -5.77 -3.05
C GLU A 180 18.49 -7.15 -2.39
N ALA A 181 17.59 -7.44 -1.44
CA ALA A 181 17.52 -8.76 -0.81
C ALA A 181 17.21 -9.87 -1.82
N ALA A 182 16.28 -9.63 -2.75
CA ALA A 182 15.94 -10.57 -3.82
C ALA A 182 17.12 -10.80 -4.78
N ARG A 183 17.82 -9.74 -5.20
CA ARG A 183 19.05 -9.82 -6.00
C ARG A 183 20.13 -10.64 -5.29
N HIS A 184 20.33 -10.42 -4.00
CA HIS A 184 21.33 -11.15 -3.23
C HIS A 184 20.99 -12.65 -3.10
N MET A 185 19.71 -13.00 -2.88
CA MET A 185 19.27 -14.40 -2.86
C MET A 185 19.44 -15.10 -4.21
N LEU A 186 19.15 -14.42 -5.32
CA LEU A 186 19.39 -14.92 -6.68
C LEU A 186 20.88 -15.19 -6.93
N TRP A 187 21.74 -14.26 -6.54
CA TRP A 187 23.19 -14.42 -6.67
C TRP A 187 23.71 -15.61 -5.85
N ARG A 188 23.29 -15.76 -4.59
CA ARG A 188 23.64 -16.91 -3.74
C ARG A 188 23.19 -18.25 -4.35
N SER A 189 22.00 -18.27 -4.95
CA SER A 189 21.45 -19.46 -5.60
C SER A 189 22.25 -19.88 -6.84
N LYS A 190 22.72 -18.92 -7.65
CA LYS A 190 23.60 -19.18 -8.80
C LYS A 190 24.94 -19.76 -8.35
N GLN A 191 25.54 -19.25 -7.28
CA GLN A 191 26.80 -19.80 -6.75
C GLN A 191 26.65 -21.24 -6.24
N SER A 192 25.52 -21.58 -5.60
CA SER A 192 25.26 -22.97 -5.16
C SER A 192 25.07 -23.95 -6.32
N GLN A 193 24.58 -23.50 -7.48
CA GLN A 193 24.45 -24.33 -8.68
C GLN A 193 25.80 -24.53 -9.38
N GLU A 194 26.63 -23.49 -9.44
CA GLU A 194 27.97 -23.54 -10.02
C GLU A 194 28.91 -24.48 -9.24
N THR A 195 28.86 -24.39 -7.91
CA THR A 195 29.63 -25.25 -6.98
C THR A 195 29.18 -26.71 -7.03
N ARG A 196 27.87 -26.97 -7.18
CA ARG A 196 27.36 -28.34 -7.38
C ARG A 196 27.82 -28.95 -8.70
N LYS A 197 27.82 -28.20 -9.80
CA LYS A 197 28.30 -28.67 -11.12
C LYS A 197 29.78 -29.01 -11.11
N THR A 198 30.62 -28.15 -10.54
CA THR A 198 32.07 -28.39 -10.41
C THR A 198 32.37 -29.59 -9.51
N SER A 199 31.62 -29.78 -8.41
CA SER A 199 31.77 -30.96 -7.54
C SER A 199 31.39 -32.27 -8.24
N ASN A 200 30.35 -32.25 -9.09
CA ASN A 200 29.92 -33.42 -9.86
C ASN A 200 30.94 -33.79 -10.94
N VAL A 201 31.50 -32.82 -11.65
CA VAL A 201 32.55 -33.06 -12.66
C VAL A 201 33.81 -33.64 -12.00
N SER A 202 34.25 -33.06 -10.88
CA SER A 202 35.39 -33.58 -10.11
C SER A 202 35.16 -35.00 -9.59
N THR A 203 33.94 -35.31 -9.13
CA THR A 203 33.57 -36.64 -8.65
C THR A 203 33.57 -37.68 -9.78
N ILE A 204 33.10 -37.31 -10.99
CA ILE A 204 33.10 -38.20 -12.16
C ILE A 204 34.54 -38.53 -12.58
N ILE A 205 35.41 -37.53 -12.72
CA ILE A 205 36.82 -37.71 -13.11
C ILE A 205 37.55 -38.61 -12.08
N SER A 206 37.30 -38.39 -10.78
CA SER A 206 37.92 -39.16 -9.70
C SER A 206 37.51 -40.63 -9.67
N LYS A 207 36.28 -40.95 -10.10
CA LYS A 207 35.78 -42.33 -10.20
C LYS A 207 36.35 -43.06 -11.40
N THR A 208 36.53 -42.38 -12.53
CA THR A 208 37.11 -42.97 -13.75
C THR A 208 38.57 -43.38 -13.58
N ILE A 209 39.37 -42.55 -12.89
CA ILE A 209 40.81 -42.82 -12.67
C ILE A 209 41.03 -44.02 -11.73
N ARG A 210 40.10 -44.30 -10.82
CA ARG A 210 40.21 -45.38 -9.83
C ARG A 210 39.79 -46.77 -10.36
N SER A 211 39.32 -46.86 -11.60
CA SER A 211 38.77 -48.08 -12.21
C SER A 211 39.63 -48.64 -13.36
N ILE A 212 40.85 -48.11 -13.54
CA ILE A 212 41.88 -48.56 -14.49
C ILE A 212 43.02 -49.14 -13.67
#